data_AF-A0A512TQF7-F1
#
_entry.id   AF-A0A512TQF7-F1
#
_cell.length_a   1.000
_cell.length_b   1.000
_cell.length_c   1.000
_cell.angle_alpha   90.00
_cell.angle_beta   90.00
_cell.angle_gamma   90.00
#
_symmetry.space_group_name_H-M   'P 1'
#
loop_
_entity.id
_entity.type
_entity.pdbx_description
1 polymer ?
#
loop_
_entity_poly.entity_id
_entity_poly.type
_entity_poly.pdbx_seq_one_letter_code
_entity_poly.pdbx_strand_id
1 'polypeptide(L)'
;MWLLKNNTCTCTIGLCYKFGGPKAFNYGAAVVCITCLGFVGLTKFEGSSMLVTMLVVVAVANFMGRAALDYIPVFQLPFMADIDEAVTMQRREGIFTGTNGLLSKVAGAVESFLLGVILQYSGFVKGEAVQPQSAVTTITIMTVAVPMILLFVCFLAARRLKLTKESHKLLVDEVNRIKAGGDKAAVTPEAKKAIEELTGYAYENCFGNNNVGYHEKTALNS
;
A
#
# COMPACT_ATOMS: atom_id res chain seq x y z
N MET A 1 -9.78 -7.31 21.82
CA MET A 1 -9.15 -7.48 20.49
C MET A 1 -9.06 -6.17 19.70
N TRP A 2 -10.10 -5.33 19.68
CA TRP A 2 -10.11 -4.03 18.98
C TRP A 2 -9.06 -3.01 19.51
N LEU A 3 -8.92 -2.88 20.84
CA LEU A 3 -7.91 -1.99 21.46
C LEU A 3 -6.46 -2.45 21.23
N LEU A 4 -6.21 -3.76 21.22
CA LEU A 4 -4.91 -4.34 20.88
C LEU A 4 -4.55 -4.04 19.42
N LYS A 5 -5.52 -4.16 18.51
CA LYS A 5 -5.31 -3.82 17.09
C LYS A 5 -4.88 -2.37 16.90
N ASN A 6 -5.54 -1.41 17.58
CA ASN A 6 -5.19 0.00 17.46
C ASN A 6 -3.81 0.33 18.05
N ASN A 7 -3.49 -0.17 19.26
CA ASN A 7 -2.23 0.16 19.93
C ASN A 7 -1.01 -0.51 19.27
N THR A 8 -1.15 -1.73 18.76
CA THR A 8 -0.04 -2.40 18.07
C THR A 8 0.22 -1.80 16.68
N CYS A 9 -0.83 -1.31 16.00
CA CYS A 9 -0.69 -0.59 14.74
C CYS A 9 0.03 0.75 14.93
N THR A 10 -0.31 1.54 15.96
CA THR A 10 0.33 2.84 16.19
C THR A 10 1.82 2.73 16.52
N CYS A 11 2.23 1.74 17.34
CA CYS A 11 3.65 1.48 17.60
C CYS A 11 4.41 1.07 16.32
N THR A 12 3.80 0.22 15.48
CA THR A 12 4.43 -0.23 14.23
C THR A 12 4.55 0.90 13.22
N ILE A 13 3.53 1.75 13.10
CA ILE A 13 3.56 2.93 12.23
C ILE A 13 4.64 3.90 12.71
N GLY A 14 4.77 4.13 14.03
CA GLY A 14 5.84 4.94 14.61
C GLY A 14 7.24 4.42 14.28
N LEU A 15 7.43 3.09 14.27
CA LEU A 15 8.68 2.48 13.80
C LEU A 15 8.87 2.67 12.29
N CYS A 16 7.82 2.52 11.48
CA CYS A 16 7.88 2.73 10.02
C CYS A 16 8.30 4.17 9.66
N TYR A 17 7.84 5.18 10.43
CA TYR A 17 8.29 6.57 10.29
C TYR A 17 9.81 6.72 10.43
N LYS A 18 10.44 5.96 11.34
CA LYS A 18 11.89 6.05 11.62
C LYS A 18 12.75 5.36 10.56
N PHE A 19 12.28 4.25 9.99
CA PHE A 19 13.06 3.45 9.03
C PHE A 19 12.85 3.86 7.56
N GLY A 20 11.80 4.63 7.25
CA GLY A 20 11.48 5.10 5.90
C GLY A 20 10.77 4.06 5.02
N GLY A 21 10.01 4.53 4.03
CA GLY A 21 9.07 3.72 3.23
C GLY A 21 9.62 2.40 2.65
N PRO A 22 10.75 2.39 1.91
CA PRO A 22 11.26 1.17 1.28
C PRO A 22 11.73 0.11 2.29
N LYS A 23 12.32 0.52 3.42
CA LYS A 23 12.78 -0.41 4.47
C LYS A 23 11.62 -0.96 5.28
N ALA A 24 10.57 -0.15 5.49
CA ALA A 24 9.33 -0.59 6.13
C ALA A 24 8.63 -1.69 5.32
N PHE A 25 8.64 -1.62 3.98
CA PHE A 25 8.11 -2.70 3.12
C PHE A 25 8.84 -4.01 3.32
N ASN A 26 10.19 -4.00 3.23
CA ASN A 26 10.97 -5.22 3.36
C ASN A 26 10.83 -5.83 4.76
N TYR A 27 10.79 -5.02 5.80
CA TYR A 27 10.54 -5.48 7.17
C TYR A 27 9.13 -6.08 7.32
N GLY A 28 8.09 -5.35 6.88
CA GLY A 28 6.71 -5.82 6.96
C GLY A 28 6.49 -7.13 6.19
N ALA A 29 7.03 -7.22 4.98
CA ALA A 29 6.99 -8.42 4.17
C ALA A 29 7.71 -9.60 4.86
N ALA A 30 8.90 -9.39 5.41
CA ALA A 30 9.64 -10.43 6.12
C ALA A 30 8.87 -10.94 7.35
N VAL A 31 8.29 -10.04 8.15
CA VAL A 31 7.49 -10.41 9.33
C VAL A 31 6.28 -11.25 8.92
N VAL A 32 5.54 -10.84 7.89
CA VAL A 32 4.37 -11.60 7.39
C VAL A 32 4.78 -12.97 6.86
N CYS A 33 5.88 -13.07 6.10
CA CYS A 33 6.38 -14.36 5.61
C CYS A 33 6.73 -15.30 6.78
N ILE A 34 7.39 -14.80 7.81
CA ILE A 34 7.77 -15.58 9.00
C ILE A 34 6.53 -16.02 9.77
N THR A 35 5.54 -15.16 9.95
CA THR A 35 4.31 -15.51 10.68
C THR A 35 3.43 -16.48 9.89
N CYS A 36 3.40 -16.38 8.56
CA CYS A 36 2.77 -17.38 7.69
C CYS A 36 3.42 -18.76 7.86
N LEU A 37 4.75 -18.85 7.88
CA LEU A 37 5.45 -20.11 8.18
C LEU A 37 5.18 -20.60 9.61
N GLY A 38 5.06 -19.67 10.56
CA GLY A 38 4.67 -19.95 11.94
C GLY A 38 3.30 -20.63 12.03
N PHE A 39 2.30 -20.18 11.25
CA PHE A 39 0.99 -20.83 11.19
C PHE A 39 1.06 -22.26 10.65
N VAL A 40 1.92 -22.55 9.67
CA VAL A 40 2.16 -23.95 9.19
C VAL A 40 2.86 -24.79 10.25
N GLY A 41 3.78 -24.20 11.03
CA GLY A 41 4.43 -24.90 12.13
C GLY A 41 3.44 -25.30 13.23
N LEU A 42 2.49 -24.42 13.55
CA LEU A 42 1.50 -24.64 14.61
C LEU A 42 0.47 -25.73 14.29
N THR A 43 0.18 -26.01 13.02
CA THR A 43 -0.70 -27.13 12.65
C THR A 43 -0.10 -28.50 12.96
N LYS A 44 1.20 -28.59 13.28
CA LYS A 44 1.86 -29.85 13.68
C LYS A 44 1.84 -30.10 15.21
N PHE A 45 1.35 -29.14 16.00
CA PHE A 45 1.31 -29.21 17.47
C PHE A 45 -0.11 -29.42 18.02
N GLU A 46 -0.94 -30.16 17.29
CA GLU A 46 -2.31 -30.48 17.70
C GLU A 46 -2.32 -31.18 19.08
N GLY A 47 -3.07 -30.64 20.04
CA GLY A 47 -3.25 -31.22 21.39
C GLY A 47 -2.44 -30.59 22.53
N SER A 48 -1.55 -29.63 22.26
CA SER A 48 -0.84 -28.91 23.32
C SER A 48 -1.71 -27.83 23.99
N SER A 49 -1.69 -27.75 25.32
CA SER A 49 -2.36 -26.68 26.10
C SER A 49 -1.81 -25.29 25.77
N MET A 50 -0.61 -25.21 25.18
CA MET A 50 0.05 -23.95 24.80
C MET A 50 -0.31 -23.48 23.38
N LEU A 51 -1.03 -24.29 22.58
CA LEU A 51 -1.36 -24.00 21.19
C LEU A 51 -2.10 -22.66 21.02
N VAL A 52 -3.11 -22.41 21.88
CA VAL A 52 -3.90 -21.18 21.84
C VAL A 52 -3.02 -19.96 22.11
N THR A 53 -2.14 -20.03 23.11
CA THR A 53 -1.21 -18.94 23.44
C THR A 53 -0.25 -18.66 22.29
N MET A 54 0.32 -19.70 21.67
CA MET A 54 1.23 -19.54 20.53
C MET A 54 0.50 -18.96 19.31
N LEU A 55 -0.73 -19.38 19.03
CA LEU A 55 -1.56 -18.81 17.97
C LEU A 55 -1.81 -17.32 18.18
N VAL A 56 -2.10 -16.91 19.42
CA VAL A 56 -2.29 -15.49 19.76
C VAL A 56 -1.01 -14.69 19.51
N VAL A 57 0.16 -15.21 19.93
CA VAL A 57 1.44 -14.54 19.72
C VAL A 57 1.75 -14.37 18.23
N VAL A 58 1.61 -15.44 17.44
CA VAL A 58 1.85 -15.40 15.99
C VAL A 58 0.84 -14.49 15.29
N ALA A 59 -0.43 -14.50 15.70
CA ALA A 59 -1.44 -13.60 15.15
C ALA A 59 -1.11 -12.13 15.44
N VAL A 60 -0.68 -11.79 16.66
CA VAL A 60 -0.27 -10.42 17.02
C VAL A 60 0.93 -9.98 16.18
N ALA A 61 1.94 -10.84 16.02
CA ALA A 61 3.09 -10.55 15.16
C ALA A 61 2.66 -10.36 13.68
N ASN A 62 1.72 -11.16 13.19
CA ASN A 62 1.20 -11.04 11.84
C ASN A 62 0.46 -9.70 11.63
N PHE A 63 -0.32 -9.26 12.63
CA PHE A 63 -0.98 -7.95 12.60
C PHE A 63 0.03 -6.78 12.58
N MET A 64 1.18 -6.92 13.24
CA MET A 64 2.26 -5.93 13.13
C MET A 64 2.81 -5.86 11.70
N GLY A 65 3.16 -6.99 11.10
CA GLY A 65 3.64 -7.03 9.72
C GLY A 65 2.63 -6.44 8.73
N ARG A 66 1.35 -6.79 8.86
CA ARG A 66 0.26 -6.24 8.06
C ARG A 66 0.11 -4.72 8.21
N ALA A 67 0.23 -4.20 9.43
CA ALA A 67 0.15 -2.75 9.67
C ALA A 67 1.26 -1.98 8.96
N ALA A 68 2.48 -2.53 8.92
CA ALA A 68 3.60 -1.92 8.18
C ALA A 68 3.34 -1.90 6.67
N LEU A 69 2.70 -2.94 6.13
CA LEU A 69 2.35 -3.02 4.71
C LEU A 69 1.21 -2.07 4.33
N ASP A 70 0.16 -1.99 5.15
CA ASP A 70 -0.99 -1.09 4.93
C ASP A 70 -0.57 0.40 4.94
N TYR A 71 0.51 0.75 5.64
CA TYR A 71 1.03 2.12 5.72
C TYR A 71 1.64 2.63 4.39
N ILE A 72 2.20 1.74 3.58
CA ILE A 72 2.98 2.12 2.38
C ILE A 72 2.16 2.84 1.32
N PRO A 73 1.00 2.33 0.86
CA PRO A 73 0.21 3.05 -0.12
C PRO A 73 -0.21 4.41 0.44
N VAL A 74 -0.64 4.48 1.69
CA VAL A 74 -1.05 5.73 2.34
C VAL A 74 0.10 6.75 2.40
N PHE A 75 1.32 6.30 2.64
CA PHE A 75 2.52 7.13 2.60
C PHE A 75 2.86 7.63 1.18
N GLN A 76 2.54 6.87 0.14
CA GLN A 76 2.87 7.20 -1.25
C GLN A 76 1.80 8.08 -1.93
N LEU A 77 0.56 8.07 -1.45
CA LEU A 77 -0.54 8.84 -2.06
C LEU A 77 -0.28 10.35 -2.15
N PRO A 78 0.25 11.03 -1.11
CA PRO A 78 0.57 12.45 -1.21
C PRO A 78 1.57 12.74 -2.34
N PHE A 79 2.58 11.89 -2.51
CA PHE A 79 3.57 12.05 -3.58
C PHE A 79 2.94 11.93 -4.97
N MET A 80 1.96 11.05 -5.15
CA MET A 80 1.23 10.94 -6.41
C MET A 80 0.38 12.20 -6.67
N ALA A 81 -0.23 12.75 -5.62
CA ALA A 81 -0.97 14.01 -5.72
C ALA A 81 -0.06 15.19 -6.06
N ASP A 82 1.16 15.24 -5.52
CA ASP A 82 2.15 16.27 -5.87
C ASP A 82 2.63 16.17 -7.32
N ILE A 83 2.80 14.95 -7.83
CA ILE A 83 3.13 14.70 -9.26
C ILE A 83 1.98 15.17 -10.15
N ASP A 84 0.73 14.85 -9.80
CA ASP A 84 -0.45 15.33 -10.52
C ASP A 84 -0.60 16.85 -10.44
N GLU A 85 -0.26 17.47 -9.30
CA GLU A 85 -0.20 18.92 -9.15
C GLU A 85 0.88 19.54 -10.05
N ALA A 86 2.05 18.91 -10.22
CA ALA A 86 3.09 19.39 -11.13
C ALA A 86 2.61 19.43 -12.60
N VAL A 87 1.71 18.52 -12.98
CA VAL A 87 1.15 18.46 -14.34
C VAL A 87 -0.03 19.42 -14.50
N THR A 88 -0.96 19.44 -13.53
CA THR A 88 -2.27 20.09 -13.66
C THR A 88 -2.38 21.43 -12.91
N MET A 89 -1.45 21.75 -12.02
CA MET A 89 -1.48 22.89 -11.09
C MET A 89 -2.72 22.93 -10.18
N GLN A 90 -3.40 21.80 -10.01
CA GLN A 90 -4.57 21.68 -9.13
C GLN A 90 -4.28 20.74 -7.96
N ARG A 91 -4.70 21.14 -6.77
CA ARG A 91 -4.51 20.35 -5.56
C ARG A 91 -5.61 19.28 -5.45
N ARG A 92 -5.30 18.05 -5.86
CA ARG A 92 -6.26 16.93 -5.98
C ARG A 92 -6.06 15.79 -4.96
N GLU A 93 -5.40 16.08 -3.84
CA GLU A 93 -5.12 15.11 -2.76
C GLU A 93 -6.37 14.34 -2.27
N GLY A 94 -7.52 15.01 -2.24
CA GLY A 94 -8.79 14.41 -1.82
C GLY A 94 -9.30 13.31 -2.76
N ILE A 95 -9.06 13.45 -4.07
CA ILE A 95 -9.48 12.45 -5.07
C ILE A 95 -8.63 11.19 -4.93
N PHE A 96 -7.32 11.33 -4.73
CA PHE A 96 -6.41 10.21 -4.49
C PHE A 96 -6.75 9.48 -3.18
N THR A 97 -6.99 10.22 -2.10
CA THR A 97 -7.37 9.65 -0.80
C THR A 97 -8.72 8.93 -0.88
N GLY A 98 -9.71 9.55 -1.54
CA GLY A 98 -11.03 8.96 -1.75
C GLY A 98 -10.97 7.68 -2.60
N THR A 99 -10.19 7.69 -3.67
CA THR A 99 -9.99 6.52 -4.56
C THR A 99 -9.32 5.38 -3.82
N ASN A 100 -8.26 5.66 -3.04
CA ASN A 100 -7.61 4.64 -2.22
C ASN A 100 -8.58 3.99 -1.21
N GLY A 101 -9.41 4.81 -0.56
CA GLY A 101 -10.43 4.31 0.37
C GLY A 101 -11.47 3.43 -0.31
N LEU A 102 -11.95 3.82 -1.49
CA LEU A 102 -12.90 3.03 -2.28
C LEU A 102 -12.29 1.69 -2.72
N LEU A 103 -11.10 1.72 -3.31
CA LEU A 103 -10.40 0.51 -3.78
C LEU A 103 -10.12 -0.45 -2.63
N SER A 104 -9.74 0.07 -1.45
CA SER A 104 -9.50 -0.75 -0.25
C SER A 104 -10.77 -1.45 0.22
N LYS A 105 -11.93 -0.78 0.16
CA LYS A 105 -13.22 -1.38 0.53
C LYS A 105 -13.66 -2.45 -0.47
N VAL A 106 -13.50 -2.19 -1.76
CA VAL A 106 -13.80 -3.17 -2.81
C VAL A 106 -12.90 -4.39 -2.66
N ALA A 107 -11.60 -4.21 -2.46
CA ALA A 107 -10.66 -5.30 -2.24
C ALA A 107 -11.04 -6.15 -1.02
N GLY A 108 -11.38 -5.53 0.12
CA GLY A 108 -11.81 -6.26 1.31
C GLY A 108 -13.14 -7.01 1.14
N ALA A 109 -14.06 -6.47 0.34
CA ALA A 109 -15.31 -7.16 0.00
C ALA A 109 -15.07 -8.38 -0.89
N VAL A 110 -14.23 -8.23 -1.92
CA VAL A 110 -13.82 -9.32 -2.83
C VAL A 110 -13.07 -10.41 -2.06
N GLU A 111 -12.13 -10.03 -1.19
CA GLU A 111 -11.43 -10.95 -0.29
C GLU A 111 -12.43 -11.77 0.54
N SER A 112 -13.31 -11.10 1.28
CA SER A 112 -14.27 -11.76 2.16
C SER A 112 -15.22 -12.71 1.41
N PHE A 113 -15.64 -12.31 0.20
CA PHE A 113 -16.47 -13.13 -0.67
C PHE A 113 -15.73 -14.39 -1.14
N LEU A 114 -14.51 -14.25 -1.67
CA LEU A 114 -13.70 -15.37 -2.13
C LEU A 114 -13.38 -16.35 -0.99
N LEU A 115 -13.02 -15.82 0.18
CA LEU A 115 -12.81 -16.65 1.38
C LEU A 115 -14.06 -17.47 1.70
N GLY A 116 -15.24 -16.83 1.69
CA GLY A 116 -16.51 -17.49 1.97
C GLY A 116 -16.84 -18.62 0.99
N VAL A 117 -16.61 -18.40 -0.32
CA VAL A 117 -16.83 -19.42 -1.35
C VAL A 117 -15.88 -20.61 -1.14
N ILE A 118 -14.59 -20.37 -0.91
CA ILE A 118 -13.60 -21.44 -0.75
C ILE A 118 -13.88 -22.26 0.52
N LEU A 119 -14.28 -21.60 1.61
CA LEU A 119 -14.68 -22.25 2.87
C LEU A 119 -15.90 -23.17 2.70
N GLN A 120 -16.86 -22.80 1.83
CA GLN A 120 -18.01 -23.67 1.54
C GLN A 120 -17.57 -24.95 0.83
N TYR A 121 -16.64 -24.86 -0.13
CA TYR A 121 -16.13 -26.03 -0.86
C TYR A 121 -15.14 -26.87 -0.06
N SER A 122 -14.50 -26.32 0.98
CA SER A 122 -13.51 -27.05 1.79
C SER A 122 -14.11 -28.09 2.74
N GLY A 123 -15.45 -28.15 2.84
CA GLY A 123 -16.16 -29.00 3.80
C GLY A 123 -16.12 -28.45 5.22
N PHE A 124 -15.98 -27.13 5.40
CA PHE A 124 -15.96 -26.49 6.72
C PHE A 124 -17.32 -26.63 7.41
N VAL A 125 -17.34 -27.19 8.63
CA VAL A 125 -18.56 -27.39 9.41
C VAL A 125 -18.58 -26.41 10.58
N LYS A 126 -19.50 -25.45 10.56
CA LYS A 126 -19.60 -24.44 11.63
C LYS A 126 -20.00 -25.09 12.96
N GLY A 127 -19.24 -24.81 14.02
CA GLY A 127 -19.60 -25.18 15.39
C GLY A 127 -19.08 -26.55 15.86
N GLU A 128 -18.44 -27.32 14.98
CA GLU A 128 -17.81 -28.59 15.35
C GLU A 128 -16.44 -28.37 16.01
N ALA A 129 -16.19 -29.08 17.11
CA ALA A 129 -14.93 -29.01 17.86
C ALA A 129 -13.75 -29.62 17.07
N VAL A 130 -14.04 -30.57 16.18
CA VAL A 130 -13.05 -31.20 15.29
C VAL A 130 -13.45 -30.90 13.85
N GLN A 131 -12.58 -30.17 13.15
CA GLN A 131 -12.78 -29.85 11.73
C GLN A 131 -12.19 -30.96 10.85
N PRO A 132 -12.77 -31.22 9.67
CA PRO A 132 -12.17 -32.13 8.71
C PRO A 132 -10.76 -31.68 8.31
N GLN A 133 -9.85 -32.64 8.10
CA GLN A 133 -8.46 -32.36 7.68
C GLN A 133 -8.41 -31.56 6.36
N SER A 134 -9.40 -31.75 5.48
CA SER A 134 -9.55 -30.98 4.24
C SER A 134 -9.78 -29.49 4.50
N ALA A 135 -10.62 -29.16 5.50
CA ALA A 135 -10.92 -27.79 5.88
C ALA A 135 -9.70 -27.12 6.53
N VAL A 136 -9.01 -27.81 7.44
CA VAL A 136 -7.78 -27.31 8.07
C VAL A 136 -6.71 -27.02 7.02
N THR A 137 -6.45 -27.98 6.12
CA THR A 137 -5.45 -27.82 5.05
C THR A 137 -5.80 -26.66 4.13
N THR A 138 -7.07 -26.51 3.75
CA THR A 138 -7.52 -25.40 2.91
C THR A 138 -7.30 -24.06 3.58
N ILE A 139 -7.68 -23.91 4.85
CA ILE A 139 -7.48 -22.67 5.62
C ILE A 139 -5.98 -22.35 5.76
N THR A 140 -5.13 -23.35 6.00
CA THR A 140 -3.69 -23.16 6.08
C THR A 140 -3.10 -22.69 4.75
N ILE A 141 -3.48 -23.33 3.63
CA ILE A 141 -3.03 -22.93 2.29
C ILE A 141 -3.47 -21.50 2.01
N MET A 142 -4.70 -21.13 2.31
CA MET A 142 -5.21 -19.78 2.07
C MET A 142 -4.48 -18.73 2.92
N THR A 143 -4.19 -19.04 4.18
CA THR A 143 -3.48 -18.13 5.10
C THR A 143 -2.02 -17.90 4.70
N VAL A 144 -1.43 -18.80 3.91
CA VAL A 144 -0.01 -18.76 3.56
C VAL A 144 0.20 -18.43 2.09
N ALA A 145 -0.36 -19.23 1.18
CA ALA A 145 -0.12 -19.10 -0.25
C ALA A 145 -0.66 -17.77 -0.80
N VAL A 146 -1.87 -17.35 -0.38
CA VAL A 146 -2.49 -16.13 -0.92
C VAL A 146 -1.70 -14.87 -0.55
N PRO A 147 -1.38 -14.61 0.73
CA PRO A 147 -0.55 -13.45 1.09
C PRO A 147 0.84 -13.49 0.46
N MET A 148 1.47 -14.66 0.38
CA MET A 148 2.81 -14.80 -0.20
C MET A 148 2.84 -14.45 -1.69
N ILE A 149 1.85 -14.92 -2.46
CA ILE A 149 1.73 -14.61 -3.89
C ILE A 149 1.47 -13.12 -4.09
N LEU A 150 0.54 -12.53 -3.31
CA LEU A 150 0.23 -11.11 -3.40
C LEU A 150 1.44 -10.24 -3.02
N LEU A 151 2.17 -10.59 -1.97
CA LEU A 151 3.41 -9.91 -1.58
C LEU A 151 4.48 -9.99 -2.67
N PHE A 152 4.61 -11.15 -3.32
CA PHE A 152 5.55 -11.33 -4.42
C PHE A 152 5.19 -10.44 -5.62
N VAL A 153 3.91 -10.39 -6.00
CA VAL A 153 3.43 -9.49 -7.06
C VAL A 153 3.67 -8.02 -6.69
N CYS A 154 3.37 -7.63 -5.44
CA CYS A 154 3.65 -6.28 -4.94
C CYS A 154 5.15 -5.95 -4.98
N PHE A 155 6.02 -6.90 -4.62
CA PHE A 155 7.47 -6.72 -4.71
C PHE A 155 7.93 -6.51 -6.17
N LEU A 156 7.40 -7.27 -7.12
CA LEU A 156 7.69 -7.07 -8.55
C LEU A 156 7.22 -5.71 -9.05
N ALA A 157 6.02 -5.28 -8.65
CA ALA A 157 5.49 -3.97 -8.99
C ALA A 157 6.33 -2.84 -8.37
N ALA A 158 6.76 -3.00 -7.11
CA ALA A 158 7.59 -2.02 -6.41
C ALA A 158 8.94 -1.77 -7.10
N ARG A 159 9.53 -2.79 -7.77
CA ARG A 159 10.76 -2.63 -8.55
C ARG A 159 10.61 -1.70 -9.76
N ARG A 160 9.38 -1.45 -10.23
CA ARG A 160 9.11 -0.52 -11.34
C ARG A 160 8.90 0.92 -10.87
N LEU A 161 8.79 1.17 -9.56
CA LEU A 161 8.63 2.53 -9.03
C LEU A 161 9.97 3.26 -9.08
N LYS A 162 10.02 4.31 -9.91
CA LYS A 162 11.16 5.22 -10.06
C LYS A 162 11.20 6.35 -9.01
N LEU A 163 10.26 6.35 -8.07
CA LEU A 163 10.11 7.41 -7.07
C LEU A 163 11.20 7.30 -5.99
N THR A 164 12.17 8.21 -6.05
CA THR A 164 13.18 8.39 -4.99
C THR A 164 12.87 9.64 -4.16
N LYS A 165 13.40 9.71 -2.93
CA LYS A 165 13.25 10.90 -2.08
C LYS A 165 13.87 12.15 -2.74
N GLU A 166 14.97 11.96 -3.45
CA GLU A 166 15.69 13.03 -4.13
C GLU A 166 14.90 13.57 -5.33
N SER A 167 14.41 12.67 -6.21
CA SER A 167 13.59 13.07 -7.35
C SER A 167 12.28 13.75 -6.91
N HIS A 168 11.66 13.26 -5.84
CA HIS A 168 10.46 13.88 -5.30
C HIS A 168 10.75 15.27 -4.70
N LYS A 169 11.84 15.44 -3.96
CA LYS A 169 12.24 16.75 -3.43
C LYS A 169 12.48 17.77 -4.55
N LEU A 170 13.20 17.37 -5.61
CA LEU A 170 13.43 18.23 -6.77
C LEU A 170 12.12 18.66 -7.44
N LEU A 171 11.14 17.76 -7.52
CA LEU A 171 9.82 18.08 -8.07
C LEU A 171 9.08 19.11 -7.20
N VAL A 172 9.04 18.91 -5.88
CA VAL A 172 8.35 19.85 -4.97
C VAL A 172 9.02 21.22 -4.96
N ASP A 173 10.34 21.27 -4.91
CA ASP A 173 11.11 22.52 -4.94
C ASP A 173 10.82 23.31 -6.23
N GLU A 174 10.73 22.62 -7.37
CA GLU A 174 10.42 23.22 -8.66
C GLU A 174 8.96 23.68 -8.78
N VAL A 175 7.99 22.89 -8.31
CA VAL A 175 6.58 23.30 -8.25
C VAL A 175 6.41 24.57 -7.43
N ASN A 176 7.10 24.67 -6.29
CA ASN A 176 7.07 25.87 -5.44
C ASN A 176 7.70 27.08 -6.14
N ARG A 177 8.78 26.90 -6.90
CA ARG A 177 9.42 27.95 -7.70
C ARG A 177 8.49 28.52 -8.77
N ILE A 178 7.78 27.64 -9.50
CA ILE A 178 6.81 28.04 -10.53
C ILE A 178 5.60 28.75 -9.89
N LYS A 179 5.09 28.25 -8.76
CA LYS A 179 4.02 28.92 -8.00
C LYS A 179 4.43 30.31 -7.48
N ALA A 180 5.71 30.51 -7.18
CA ALA A 180 6.26 31.80 -6.79
C ALA A 180 6.48 32.78 -7.97
N GLY A 181 6.09 32.40 -9.19
CA GLY A 181 6.25 33.22 -10.39
C GLY A 181 7.62 33.09 -11.06
N GLY A 182 8.38 32.04 -10.74
CA GLY A 182 9.67 31.77 -11.37
C GLY A 182 9.54 31.38 -12.85
N ASP A 183 10.50 31.82 -13.66
CA ASP A 183 10.53 31.52 -15.10
C ASP A 183 10.82 30.03 -15.36
N LYS A 184 10.00 29.37 -16.18
CA LYS A 184 10.20 27.97 -16.60
C LYS A 184 11.54 27.76 -17.33
N ALA A 185 12.08 28.79 -17.98
CA ALA A 185 13.37 28.71 -18.68
C ALA A 185 14.59 28.59 -17.73
N ALA A 186 14.43 28.98 -16.45
CA ALA A 186 15.49 28.91 -15.45
C ALA A 186 15.55 27.55 -14.70
N VAL A 187 14.88 26.51 -15.23
CA VAL A 187 14.89 25.17 -14.62
C VAL A 187 16.27 24.54 -14.67
N THR A 188 16.67 23.86 -13.59
CA THR A 188 17.91 23.09 -13.58
C THR A 188 17.75 21.80 -14.41
N PRO A 189 18.80 21.33 -15.12
CA PRO A 189 18.74 20.09 -15.90
C PRO A 189 18.29 18.88 -15.07
N GLU A 190 18.66 18.84 -13.78
CA GLU A 190 18.30 17.79 -12.84
C GLU A 190 16.81 17.82 -12.48
N ALA A 191 16.25 19.00 -12.22
CA ALA A 191 14.82 19.15 -11.92
C ALA A 191 13.95 18.86 -13.16
N LYS A 192 14.39 19.29 -14.35
CA LYS A 192 13.73 18.96 -15.62
C LYS A 192 13.63 17.45 -15.82
N LYS A 193 14.77 16.75 -15.69
CA LYS A 193 14.81 15.29 -15.83
C LYS A 193 13.95 14.57 -14.78
N ALA A 194 13.98 15.03 -13.52
CA ALA A 194 13.18 14.45 -12.45
C ALA A 194 11.67 14.61 -12.73
N ILE A 195 11.23 15.77 -13.21
CA ILE A 195 9.82 16.01 -13.56
C ILE A 195 9.41 15.15 -14.75
N GLU A 196 10.20 15.09 -15.82
CA GLU A 196 9.88 14.27 -16.99
C GLU A 196 9.82 12.78 -16.64
N GLU A 197 10.73 12.30 -15.78
CA GLU A 197 10.75 10.91 -15.34
C GLU A 197 9.61 10.54 -14.38
N LEU A 198 9.16 11.47 -13.54
CA LEU A 198 8.09 11.25 -12.56
C LEU A 198 6.69 11.47 -13.14
N THR A 199 6.52 12.48 -14.00
CA THR A 199 5.23 12.82 -14.61
C THR A 199 4.97 12.04 -15.90
N GLY A 200 6.04 11.64 -16.62
CA GLY A 200 5.93 11.08 -17.97
C GLY A 200 5.58 12.11 -19.05
N TYR A 201 5.47 13.40 -18.70
CA TYR A 201 5.24 14.50 -19.64
C TYR A 201 6.53 15.26 -19.89
N ALA A 202 6.68 15.82 -21.10
CA ALA A 202 7.71 16.81 -21.37
C ALA A 202 7.50 18.01 -20.42
N TYR A 203 8.60 18.55 -19.88
CA TYR A 203 8.52 19.66 -18.92
C TYR A 203 7.74 20.87 -19.45
N GLU A 204 7.80 21.11 -20.76
CA GLU A 204 7.09 22.19 -21.45
C GLU A 204 5.56 22.07 -21.36
N ASN A 205 5.07 20.83 -21.31
CA ASN A 205 3.66 20.50 -21.17
C ASN A 205 3.24 20.40 -19.69
N CYS A 206 4.15 20.58 -18.74
CA CYS A 206 3.82 20.60 -17.32
C CYS A 206 3.28 21.97 -16.88
N PHE A 207 2.73 22.02 -15.67
CA PHE A 207 2.18 23.22 -15.05
C PHE A 207 1.02 23.85 -15.85
N GLY A 208 0.06 23.02 -16.29
CA GLY A 208 -1.16 23.50 -16.99
C GLY A 208 -0.99 23.80 -18.48
N ASN A 209 0.19 23.55 -19.07
CA ASN A 209 0.45 23.68 -20.51
C ASN A 209 0.06 22.42 -21.32
N ASN A 210 -0.74 21.53 -20.75
CA ASN A 210 -1.21 20.31 -21.41
C ASN A 210 -2.74 20.37 -21.59
N ASN A 211 -3.35 19.28 -22.09
CA ASN A 211 -4.80 19.14 -22.21
C ASN A 211 -5.43 18.37 -21.02
N VAL A 212 -4.70 18.24 -19.92
CA VAL A 212 -4.99 17.31 -18.82
C VAL A 212 -5.49 18.10 -17.62
N GLY A 213 -6.76 17.88 -17.26
CA GLY A 213 -7.43 18.61 -16.19
C GLY A 213 -8.43 19.64 -16.71
N TYR A 214 -9.09 20.33 -15.79
CA TYR A 214 -10.08 21.35 -16.14
C TYR A 214 -9.35 22.62 -16.55
N HIS A 215 -9.29 22.87 -17.86
CA HIS A 215 -9.04 24.21 -18.38
C HIS A 215 -10.35 24.95 -18.31
N GLU A 216 -10.41 26.00 -17.50
CA GLU A 216 -11.46 26.99 -17.68
C GLU A 216 -11.34 27.45 -19.14
N LYS A 217 -12.38 27.22 -19.95
CA LYS A 217 -12.46 27.87 -21.26
C LYS A 217 -12.50 29.36 -20.95
N THR A 218 -11.35 30.01 -20.90
CA THR A 218 -11.27 31.47 -20.96
C THR A 218 -12.11 31.86 -22.14
N ALA A 219 -13.13 32.67 -21.88
CA ALA A 219 -14.17 33.05 -22.80
C ALA A 219 -13.61 33.28 -24.21
N LEU A 220 -13.83 32.32 -25.10
CA LEU A 220 -14.00 32.61 -26.52
C LEU A 220 -15.30 33.41 -26.59
N ASN A 221 -15.22 34.71 -26.32
CA ASN A 221 -16.16 35.78 -26.70
C ASN A 221 -15.86 37.04 -25.86
N SER A 222 -14.83 37.79 -26.26
CA SER A 222 -14.86 39.26 -26.38
C SER A 222 -13.55 39.74 -27.01
#